data_AF-A0A7C1H1F9-F1
#
_entry.id   AF-A0A7C1H1F9-F1
#
_cell.length_a   1.000
_cell.length_b   1.000
_cell.length_c   1.000
_cell.angle_alpha   90.00
_cell.angle_beta   90.00
_cell.angle_gamma   90.00
#
_symmetry.space_group_name_H-M   'P 1'
#
loop_
_entity.id
_entity.type
_entity.pdbx_description
1 polymer ?
#
loop_
_entity_poly.entity_id
_entity_poly.type
_entity_poly.pdbx_seq_one_letter_code
_entity_poly.pdbx_strand_id
1 'polypeptide(L)'
;MSLPNKLGQLPDMKIVPLLGGLGQSEKTYQINNIVEKLANSLGATPVFLSAPAIVNTAEQLSMMTQVGSVQNVVNEWAHLEAVIFGLGAPAGMSAVLDSNLPGEIILELVRKHAVGDIVSRFLNKNGEIICRNIEDILLGIRFSELMKVPEKICLSAGEHKADGIRAALSRGYITTLFTDIKTAQRLVA
;
A
#
# COMPACT_ATOMS: atom_id res chain seq x y z
N MET A 1 9.42 -22.39 0.28
CA MET A 1 10.64 -22.09 -0.50
C MET A 1 11.15 -20.76 0.02
N SER A 2 12.29 -20.72 0.71
CA SER A 2 12.87 -19.43 1.15
C SER A 2 13.36 -18.68 -0.07
N LEU A 3 13.02 -17.39 -0.19
CA LEU A 3 13.64 -16.52 -1.19
C LEU A 3 15.17 -16.62 -1.06
N PRO A 4 15.93 -16.61 -2.17
CA PRO A 4 17.37 -16.54 -2.08
C PRO A 4 17.76 -15.30 -1.28
N ASN A 5 18.74 -15.45 -0.38
CA ASN A 5 19.20 -14.34 0.47
C ASN A 5 19.77 -13.16 -0.34
N LYS A 6 20.05 -13.37 -1.64
CA LYS A 6 20.55 -12.37 -2.57
C LYS A 6 19.91 -12.56 -3.95
N LEU A 7 19.18 -11.55 -4.40
CA LEU A 7 18.55 -11.43 -5.72
C LEU A 7 19.42 -10.61 -6.69
N GLY A 8 20.27 -9.71 -6.20
CA GLY A 8 21.12 -8.87 -7.04
C GLY A 8 22.04 -7.91 -6.26
N GLN A 9 22.65 -6.96 -6.98
CA GLN A 9 23.34 -5.80 -6.42
C GLN A 9 22.95 -4.53 -7.18
N LEU A 10 22.20 -3.66 -6.50
CA LEU A 10 21.68 -2.39 -7.01
C LEU A 10 21.99 -1.29 -5.98
N PRO A 11 23.26 -0.91 -5.79
CA PRO A 11 23.69 -0.03 -4.70
C PRO A 11 23.12 1.39 -4.78
N ASP A 12 22.82 1.88 -5.99
CA ASP A 12 22.22 3.20 -6.22
C ASP A 12 20.70 3.22 -6.00
N MET A 13 20.08 2.04 -5.82
CA MET A 13 18.65 1.93 -5.60
C MET A 13 18.31 2.13 -4.12
N LYS A 14 17.21 2.85 -3.86
CA LYS A 14 16.61 2.97 -2.53
C LYS A 14 15.31 2.17 -2.45
N ILE A 15 15.08 1.52 -1.32
CA ILE A 15 13.78 0.93 -0.99
C ILE A 15 13.11 1.80 0.05
N VAL A 16 11.93 2.33 -0.29
CA VAL A 16 11.21 3.34 0.51
C VAL A 16 9.82 2.81 0.86
N PRO A 17 9.36 2.93 2.12
CA PRO A 17 8.01 2.53 2.50
C PRO A 17 6.96 3.48 1.91
N LEU A 18 5.81 2.94 1.49
CA LEU A 18 4.71 3.73 0.92
C LEU A 18 3.74 4.30 1.97
N LEU A 19 3.82 3.81 3.21
CA LEU A 19 3.00 4.22 4.34
C LEU A 19 3.79 4.07 5.65
N GLY A 20 3.35 4.77 6.69
CA GLY A 20 3.80 4.51 8.06
C GLY A 20 3.43 3.10 8.55
N GLY A 21 3.75 2.80 9.80
CA GLY A 21 3.40 1.52 10.41
C GLY A 21 1.91 1.42 10.77
N LEU A 22 1.26 0.30 10.42
CA LEU A 22 -0.12 -0.03 10.81
C LEU A 22 -0.15 -0.87 12.11
N GLY A 23 0.32 -0.27 13.21
CA GLY A 23 0.26 -0.84 14.56
C GLY A 23 1.21 -2.02 14.83
N GLN A 24 0.99 -2.69 15.97
CA GLN A 24 1.76 -3.85 16.47
C GLN A 24 1.31 -5.17 15.82
N SER A 25 0.91 -5.16 14.54
CA SER A 25 0.64 -6.41 13.82
C SER A 25 1.93 -7.21 13.63
N GLU A 26 1.78 -8.54 13.45
CA GLU A 26 2.88 -9.52 13.39
C GLU A 26 4.13 -9.01 12.68
N LYS A 27 5.32 -9.44 13.13
CA LYS A 27 6.64 -9.02 12.57
C LYS A 27 6.71 -9.05 11.04
N THR A 28 5.93 -9.93 10.40
CA THR A 28 5.82 -10.11 8.95
C THR A 28 5.22 -8.89 8.23
N TYR A 29 4.32 -8.13 8.87
CA TYR A 29 3.66 -6.96 8.27
C TYR A 29 4.30 -5.63 8.66
N GLN A 30 5.39 -5.66 9.45
CA GLN A 30 6.14 -4.47 9.82
C GLN A 30 6.84 -3.90 8.58
N ILE A 31 6.39 -2.71 8.13
CA ILE A 31 6.82 -2.12 6.87
C ILE A 31 8.35 -1.93 6.78
N ASN A 32 8.98 -1.50 7.87
CA ASN A 32 10.45 -1.33 7.91
C ASN A 32 11.19 -2.68 7.80
N ASN A 33 10.63 -3.78 8.32
CA ASN A 33 11.21 -5.11 8.11
C ASN A 33 11.10 -5.57 6.65
N ILE A 34 9.99 -5.24 5.98
CA ILE A 34 9.79 -5.55 4.55
C ILE A 34 10.81 -4.77 3.71
N VAL A 35 10.94 -3.46 3.98
CA VAL A 35 11.92 -2.57 3.34
C VAL A 35 13.34 -3.09 3.53
N GLU A 36 13.73 -3.41 4.77
CA GLU A 36 15.06 -3.93 5.10
C GLU A 36 15.35 -5.25 4.36
N LYS A 37 14.43 -6.21 4.41
CA LYS A 37 14.61 -7.51 3.73
C LYS A 37 14.76 -7.35 2.22
N LEU A 38 13.91 -6.53 1.60
CA LEU A 38 13.98 -6.29 0.16
C LEU A 38 15.29 -5.59 -0.22
N ALA A 39 15.66 -4.53 0.52
CA ALA A 39 16.92 -3.81 0.30
C ALA A 39 18.13 -4.72 0.42
N ASN A 40 18.21 -5.52 1.49
CA ASN A 40 19.29 -6.48 1.71
C ASN A 40 19.39 -7.52 0.59
N SER A 41 18.25 -8.05 0.13
CA SER A 41 18.23 -9.02 -0.97
C SER A 41 18.75 -8.44 -2.29
N LEU A 42 18.63 -7.13 -2.51
CA LEU A 42 19.04 -6.45 -3.73
C LEU A 42 20.38 -5.70 -3.58
N GLY A 43 20.99 -5.71 -2.39
CA GLY A 43 22.16 -4.87 -2.10
C GLY A 43 21.88 -3.37 -2.24
N ALA A 44 20.63 -2.96 -2.02
CA ALA A 44 20.11 -1.60 -2.12
C ALA A 44 20.09 -0.91 -0.75
N THR A 45 19.81 0.40 -0.73
CA THR A 45 19.74 1.19 0.50
C THR A 45 18.32 1.22 1.07
N PRO A 46 18.07 0.74 2.30
CA PRO A 46 16.77 0.88 2.95
C PRO A 46 16.56 2.31 3.47
N VAL A 47 15.35 2.85 3.30
CA VAL A 47 14.89 4.08 3.94
C VAL A 47 13.79 3.71 4.94
N PHE A 48 13.87 4.19 6.18
CA PHE A 48 12.90 3.83 7.22
C PHE A 48 11.94 4.96 7.52
N LEU A 49 10.68 4.60 7.78
CA LEU A 49 9.66 5.52 8.28
C LEU A 49 9.21 5.06 9.67
N SER A 50 9.65 5.78 10.70
CA SER A 50 9.32 5.50 12.10
C SER A 50 8.16 6.38 12.57
N ALA A 51 7.00 6.19 11.94
CA ALA A 51 5.78 6.95 12.23
C ALA A 51 4.54 6.07 11.98
N PRO A 52 3.41 6.30 12.68
CA PRO A 52 2.18 5.57 12.42
C PRO A 52 1.61 5.95 11.05
N ALA A 53 0.96 4.99 10.39
CA ALA A 53 0.27 5.24 9.13
C ALA A 53 -0.97 6.11 9.32
N ILE A 54 -1.73 5.89 10.40
CA ILE A 54 -2.97 6.61 10.67
C ILE A 54 -2.79 7.48 11.91
N VAL A 55 -3.21 8.74 11.83
CA VAL A 55 -3.34 9.67 12.96
C VAL A 55 -4.81 10.01 13.21
N ASN A 56 -5.09 10.79 14.25
CA ASN A 56 -6.48 11.11 14.60
C ASN A 56 -7.01 12.35 13.86
N THR A 57 -6.15 13.29 13.46
CA THR A 57 -6.57 14.56 12.83
C THR A 57 -5.61 15.03 11.74
N ALA A 58 -6.10 15.90 10.87
CA ALA A 58 -5.31 16.52 9.81
C ALA A 58 -4.17 17.40 10.36
N GLU A 59 -4.38 18.04 11.50
CA GLU A 59 -3.35 18.84 12.18
C GLU A 59 -2.21 17.93 12.66
N GLN A 60 -2.52 16.75 13.20
CA GLN A 60 -1.51 15.78 13.61
C GLN A 60 -0.71 15.27 12.40
N LEU A 61 -1.38 15.01 11.27
CA LEU A 61 -0.71 14.59 10.04
C LEU A 61 0.23 15.69 9.55
N SER A 62 -0.26 16.93 9.50
CA SER A 62 0.53 18.10 9.12
C SER A 62 1.78 18.25 10.00
N MET A 63 1.63 18.23 11.33
CA MET A 63 2.76 18.30 12.26
C MET A 63 3.77 17.16 12.03
N MET A 64 3.29 15.94 11.79
CA MET A 64 4.16 14.79 11.57
C MET A 64 4.96 14.90 10.27
N THR A 65 4.36 15.45 9.21
CA THR A 65 5.08 15.69 7.93
C THR A 65 6.16 16.75 8.01
N GLN A 66 6.16 17.61 9.05
CA GLN A 66 7.22 18.58 9.30
C GLN A 66 8.42 18.00 10.06
N VAL A 67 8.31 16.78 10.59
CA VAL A 67 9.44 16.10 11.24
C VAL A 67 10.45 15.70 10.16
N GLY A 68 11.71 16.15 10.30
CA GLY A 68 12.72 15.97 9.24
C GLY A 68 12.92 14.52 8.78
N SER A 69 12.83 13.53 9.69
CA SER A 69 12.92 12.12 9.30
C SER A 69 11.74 11.65 8.44
N VAL A 70 10.53 12.16 8.70
CA VAL A 70 9.34 11.89 7.88
C VAL A 70 9.44 12.63 6.55
N GLN A 71 9.87 13.89 6.58
CA GLN A 71 10.01 14.73 5.38
C GLN A 71 10.99 14.11 4.37
N ASN A 72 12.07 13.48 4.85
CA ASN A 72 12.99 12.74 3.98
C ASN A 72 12.26 11.67 3.18
N VAL A 73 11.40 10.86 3.81
CA VAL A 73 10.60 9.83 3.13
C VAL A 73 9.57 10.44 2.19
N VAL A 74 8.91 11.52 2.61
CA VAL A 74 7.93 12.25 1.78
C VAL A 74 8.57 12.76 0.50
N ASN A 75 9.80 13.28 0.58
CA ASN A 75 10.53 13.77 -0.58
C ASN A 75 10.90 12.63 -1.56
N GLU A 76 11.24 11.44 -1.06
CA GLU A 76 11.52 10.29 -1.93
C GLU A 76 10.28 9.84 -2.73
N TRP A 77 9.06 9.99 -2.18
CA TRP A 77 7.84 9.60 -2.88
C TRP A 77 7.60 10.33 -4.21
N ALA A 78 8.15 11.54 -4.38
CA ALA A 78 8.05 12.30 -5.62
C ALA A 78 8.93 11.76 -6.77
N HIS A 79 9.85 10.84 -6.46
CA HIS A 79 10.88 10.35 -7.38
C HIS A 79 10.82 8.83 -7.61
N LEU A 80 9.74 8.16 -7.18
CA LEU A 80 9.60 6.72 -7.33
C LEU A 80 9.48 6.33 -8.81
N GLU A 81 10.32 5.40 -9.24
CA GLU A 81 10.30 4.82 -10.58
C GLU A 81 9.40 3.57 -10.64
N ALA A 82 9.31 2.84 -9.53
CA ALA A 82 8.47 1.67 -9.35
C ALA A 82 7.89 1.60 -7.93
N VAL A 83 6.70 1.02 -7.81
CA VAL A 83 6.08 0.68 -6.53
C VAL A 83 5.63 -0.77 -6.53
N ILE A 84 5.77 -1.41 -5.37
CA ILE A 84 5.30 -2.78 -5.13
C ILE A 84 4.27 -2.71 -4.01
N PHE A 85 3.07 -3.21 -4.25
CA PHE A 85 1.99 -3.25 -3.26
C PHE A 85 1.13 -4.50 -3.40
N GLY A 86 0.45 -4.87 -2.32
CA GLY A 86 -0.65 -5.82 -2.38
C GLY A 86 -1.97 -5.09 -2.62
N LEU A 87 -2.96 -5.80 -3.15
CA LEU A 87 -4.36 -5.35 -3.10
C LEU A 87 -5.04 -5.97 -1.88
N GLY A 88 -5.52 -5.11 -0.99
CA GLY A 88 -6.20 -5.52 0.24
C GLY A 88 -7.52 -6.22 -0.04
N ALA A 89 -7.95 -7.07 0.88
CA ALA A 89 -9.25 -7.74 0.78
C ALA A 89 -10.40 -6.73 0.92
N PRO A 90 -11.63 -7.08 0.49
CA PRO A 90 -12.81 -6.25 0.72
C PRO A 90 -12.96 -5.82 2.19
N ALA A 91 -13.60 -4.68 2.41
CA ALA A 91 -13.81 -4.16 3.76
C ALA A 91 -14.56 -5.17 4.65
N GLY A 92 -14.13 -5.32 5.91
CA GLY A 92 -14.64 -6.33 6.84
C GLY A 92 -13.96 -7.70 6.73
N MET A 93 -12.97 -7.85 5.84
CA MET A 93 -12.13 -9.06 5.75
C MET A 93 -10.67 -8.83 6.23
N SER A 94 -10.31 -7.61 6.66
CA SER A 94 -8.95 -7.26 7.05
C SER A 94 -8.89 -6.73 8.49
N ALA A 95 -8.74 -7.63 9.46
CA ALA A 95 -8.72 -7.28 10.89
C ALA A 95 -7.63 -6.25 11.27
N VAL A 96 -6.48 -6.27 10.58
CA VAL A 96 -5.39 -5.31 10.81
C VAL A 96 -5.78 -3.91 10.34
N LEU A 97 -6.44 -3.79 9.18
CA LEU A 97 -6.86 -2.50 8.66
C LEU A 97 -8.03 -1.97 9.48
N ASP A 98 -9.02 -2.82 9.75
CA ASP A 98 -10.23 -2.46 10.49
C ASP A 98 -9.90 -1.98 11.92
N SER A 99 -8.86 -2.51 12.58
CA SER A 99 -8.47 -2.08 13.94
C SER A 99 -7.76 -0.72 14.00
N ASN A 100 -7.28 -0.20 12.87
CA ASN A 100 -6.54 1.08 12.81
C ASN A 100 -7.34 2.22 12.17
N LEU A 101 -8.55 1.94 11.65
CA LEU A 101 -9.39 2.95 11.01
C LEU A 101 -10.45 3.51 11.97
N PRO A 102 -10.80 4.81 11.85
CA PRO A 102 -11.98 5.36 12.50
C PRO A 102 -13.26 4.61 12.10
N GLY A 103 -14.17 4.42 13.06
CA GLY A 103 -15.39 3.62 12.87
C GLY A 103 -16.29 4.17 11.76
N GLU A 104 -16.34 5.50 11.59
CA GLU A 104 -17.07 6.16 10.51
C GLU A 104 -16.52 5.82 9.13
N ILE A 105 -15.19 5.67 8.99
CA ILE A 105 -14.57 5.25 7.73
C ILE A 105 -14.96 3.81 7.42
N ILE A 106 -14.91 2.91 8.41
CA ILE A 106 -15.32 1.51 8.25
C ILE A 106 -16.79 1.42 7.82
N LEU A 107 -17.67 2.16 8.49
CA LEU A 107 -19.11 2.21 8.13
C LEU A 107 -19.32 2.72 6.71
N GLU A 108 -18.58 3.73 6.28
CA GLU A 108 -18.65 4.24 4.92
C GLU A 108 -18.15 3.21 3.89
N LEU A 109 -17.07 2.50 4.17
CA LEU A 109 -16.52 1.44 3.31
C LEU A 109 -17.51 0.30 3.10
N VAL A 110 -18.19 -0.13 4.17
CA VAL A 110 -19.26 -1.14 4.08
C VAL A 110 -20.42 -0.61 3.25
N ARG A 111 -20.92 0.60 3.53
CA ARG A 111 -22.04 1.21 2.78
C ARG A 111 -21.72 1.39 1.29
N LYS A 112 -20.48 1.75 0.96
CA LYS A 112 -20.02 1.96 -0.41
C LYS A 112 -19.50 0.69 -1.09
N HIS A 113 -19.60 -0.46 -0.42
CA HIS A 113 -19.21 -1.77 -0.94
C HIS A 113 -17.76 -1.79 -1.44
N ALA A 114 -16.83 -1.42 -0.56
CA ALA A 114 -15.41 -1.45 -0.87
C ALA A 114 -14.95 -2.87 -1.24
N VAL A 115 -14.37 -3.03 -2.43
CA VAL A 115 -13.91 -4.31 -2.97
C VAL A 115 -12.42 -4.57 -2.72
N GLY A 116 -11.73 -3.62 -2.12
CA GLY A 116 -10.31 -3.71 -1.73
C GLY A 116 -9.68 -2.33 -1.56
N ASP A 117 -8.38 -2.32 -1.28
CA ASP A 117 -7.59 -1.09 -1.15
C ASP A 117 -6.22 -1.21 -1.83
N ILE A 118 -5.70 -0.04 -2.23
CA ILE A 118 -4.33 0.15 -2.71
C ILE A 118 -3.68 1.18 -1.78
N VAL A 119 -2.69 0.73 -0.99
CA VAL A 119 -1.96 1.61 -0.05
C VAL A 119 -2.94 2.40 0.84
N SER A 120 -3.91 1.69 1.42
CA SER A 120 -4.98 2.23 2.28
C SER A 120 -5.94 3.21 1.58
N ARG A 121 -6.02 3.20 0.24
CA ARG A 121 -7.06 3.90 -0.52
C ARG A 121 -8.03 2.90 -1.10
N PHE A 122 -9.30 3.04 -0.74
CA PHE A 122 -10.32 2.04 -0.97
C PHE A 122 -11.03 2.22 -2.30
N LEU A 123 -11.35 1.10 -2.92
CA LEU A 123 -11.97 1.03 -4.24
C LEU A 123 -13.38 0.49 -4.13
N ASN A 124 -14.33 1.09 -4.86
CA ASN A 124 -15.59 0.41 -5.17
C ASN A 124 -15.43 -0.51 -6.39
N LYS A 125 -16.49 -1.27 -6.74
CA LYS A 125 -16.49 -2.20 -7.89
C LYS A 125 -16.15 -1.56 -9.25
N ASN A 126 -16.33 -0.24 -9.38
CA ASN A 126 -16.00 0.52 -10.60
C ASN A 126 -14.56 1.06 -10.58
N GLY A 127 -13.77 0.73 -9.56
CA GLY A 127 -12.41 1.24 -9.35
C GLY A 127 -12.35 2.69 -8.90
N GLU A 128 -13.46 3.27 -8.42
CA GLU A 128 -13.44 4.64 -7.91
C GLU A 128 -12.92 4.66 -6.49
N ILE A 129 -12.05 5.63 -6.20
CA ILE A 129 -11.58 5.88 -4.84
C ILE A 129 -12.72 6.44 -4.01
N ILE A 130 -13.10 5.69 -2.99
CA ILE A 130 -14.12 6.03 -1.98
C ILE A 130 -13.46 6.39 -0.65
N CYS A 131 -14.20 7.01 0.26
CA CYS A 131 -13.71 7.44 1.58
C CYS A 131 -12.42 8.29 1.51
N ARG A 132 -12.41 9.31 0.64
CA ARG A 132 -11.21 10.13 0.36
C ARG A 132 -10.70 10.92 1.57
N ASN A 133 -11.55 11.14 2.58
CA ASN A 133 -11.19 11.73 3.86
C ASN A 133 -10.12 10.92 4.63
N ILE A 134 -9.89 9.64 4.29
CA ILE A 134 -8.75 8.89 4.83
C ILE A 134 -7.41 9.59 4.57
N GLU A 135 -7.30 10.32 3.45
CA GLU A 135 -6.08 11.04 3.08
C GLU A 135 -5.76 12.21 4.02
N ASP A 136 -6.72 12.67 4.82
CA ASP A 136 -6.50 13.74 5.80
C ASP A 136 -5.79 13.23 7.05
N ILE A 137 -5.78 11.92 7.27
CA ILE A 137 -5.22 11.28 8.47
C ILE A 137 -4.21 10.17 8.15
N LEU A 138 -3.90 9.95 6.88
CA LEU A 138 -3.00 8.89 6.41
C LEU A 138 -1.61 9.46 6.08
N LEU A 139 -0.61 9.06 6.85
CA LEU A 139 0.80 9.23 6.52
C LEU A 139 1.23 8.12 5.55
N GLY A 140 1.14 8.43 4.27
CA GLY A 140 1.63 7.61 3.17
C GLY A 140 1.67 8.40 1.88
N ILE A 141 2.27 7.82 0.84
CA ILE A 141 2.30 8.42 -0.49
C ILE A 141 0.89 8.83 -0.89
N ARG A 142 0.71 10.09 -1.33
CA ARG A 142 -0.58 10.59 -1.81
C ARG A 142 -1.03 9.77 -3.01
N PHE A 143 -2.31 9.49 -3.14
CA PHE A 143 -2.79 8.69 -4.27
C PHE A 143 -2.46 9.35 -5.62
N SER A 144 -2.51 10.68 -5.68
CA SER A 144 -2.11 11.45 -6.87
C SER A 144 -0.64 11.24 -7.27
N GLU A 145 0.27 11.11 -6.30
CA GLU A 145 1.69 10.84 -6.57
C GLU A 145 1.90 9.37 -6.95
N LEU A 146 1.22 8.44 -6.25
CA LEU A 146 1.25 7.02 -6.56
C LEU A 146 0.87 6.75 -8.03
N MET A 147 -0.12 7.48 -8.55
CA MET A 147 -0.57 7.31 -9.93
C MET A 147 0.44 7.80 -10.98
N LYS A 148 1.36 8.71 -10.62
CA LYS A 148 2.43 9.19 -11.51
C LYS A 148 3.58 8.20 -11.64
N VAL A 149 3.72 7.26 -10.69
CA VAL A 149 4.78 6.26 -10.73
C VAL A 149 4.66 5.43 -12.01
N PRO A 150 5.70 5.33 -12.85
CA PRO A 150 5.63 4.59 -14.10
C PRO A 150 5.22 3.13 -13.88
N GLU A 151 5.90 2.43 -12.98
CA GLU A 151 5.71 1.00 -12.77
C GLU A 151 4.97 0.71 -11.44
N LYS A 152 3.78 0.13 -11.53
CA LYS A 152 2.87 -0.16 -10.40
C LYS A 152 2.63 -1.67 -10.31
N ILE A 153 3.50 -2.34 -9.56
CA ILE A 153 3.56 -3.80 -9.44
C ILE A 153 2.63 -4.24 -8.29
N CYS A 154 1.57 -4.95 -8.64
CA CYS A 154 0.66 -5.53 -7.67
C CYS A 154 0.96 -7.01 -7.43
N LEU A 155 1.15 -7.39 -6.17
CA LEU A 155 1.27 -8.78 -5.73
C LEU A 155 -0.05 -9.17 -5.02
N SER A 156 -0.96 -9.84 -5.72
CA SER A 156 -2.26 -10.20 -5.14
C SER A 156 -2.82 -11.48 -5.73
N ALA A 157 -3.32 -12.36 -4.86
CA ALA A 157 -3.92 -13.64 -5.22
C ALA A 157 -5.09 -13.99 -4.28
N GLY A 158 -5.96 -14.87 -4.75
CA GLY A 158 -7.20 -15.30 -4.13
C GLY A 158 -8.43 -14.90 -4.94
N GLU A 159 -9.31 -15.86 -5.24
CA GLU A 159 -10.54 -15.61 -6.01
C GLU A 159 -11.45 -14.55 -5.36
N HIS A 160 -11.45 -14.47 -4.02
CA HIS A 160 -12.17 -13.45 -3.26
C HIS A 160 -11.68 -12.01 -3.49
N LYS A 161 -10.49 -11.83 -4.11
CA LYS A 161 -9.95 -10.52 -4.48
C LYS A 161 -10.16 -10.16 -5.95
N ALA A 162 -10.75 -11.05 -6.75
CA ALA A 162 -10.85 -10.87 -8.19
C ALA A 162 -11.59 -9.58 -8.57
N ASP A 163 -12.66 -9.22 -7.84
CA ASP A 163 -13.41 -7.99 -8.10
C ASP A 163 -12.56 -6.73 -7.83
N GLY A 164 -11.81 -6.71 -6.73
CA GLY A 164 -10.89 -5.61 -6.41
C GLY A 164 -9.74 -5.49 -7.41
N ILE A 165 -9.15 -6.62 -7.81
CA ILE A 165 -8.09 -6.67 -8.83
C ILE A 165 -8.63 -6.18 -10.18
N ARG A 166 -9.81 -6.62 -10.60
CA ARG A 166 -10.46 -6.19 -11.85
C ARG A 166 -10.76 -4.69 -11.83
N ALA A 167 -11.29 -4.18 -10.71
CA ALA A 167 -11.56 -2.76 -10.52
C ALA A 167 -10.27 -1.92 -10.65
N ALA A 168 -9.18 -2.34 -10.00
CA ALA A 168 -7.88 -1.65 -10.07
C ALA A 168 -7.25 -1.68 -11.48
N LEU A 169 -7.27 -2.84 -12.15
CA LEU A 169 -6.79 -2.99 -13.53
C LEU A 169 -7.57 -2.10 -14.50
N SER A 170 -8.91 -2.04 -14.37
CA SER A 170 -9.77 -1.24 -15.26
C SER A 170 -9.48 0.27 -15.21
N ARG A 171 -8.83 0.75 -14.15
CA ARG A 171 -8.45 2.15 -13.95
C ARG A 171 -6.98 2.43 -14.21
N GLY A 172 -6.19 1.43 -14.59
CA GLY A 172 -4.75 1.57 -14.80
C GLY A 172 -3.95 1.79 -13.52
N TYR A 173 -4.51 1.43 -12.35
CA TYR A 173 -3.80 1.53 -11.07
C TYR A 173 -2.70 0.47 -10.90
N ILE A 174 -2.72 -0.56 -11.75
CA ILE A 174 -1.76 -1.65 -11.79
C ILE A 174 -1.19 -1.70 -13.21
N THR A 175 0.13 -1.65 -13.36
CA THR A 175 0.79 -1.90 -14.65
C THR A 175 1.20 -3.37 -14.79
N THR A 176 1.65 -3.96 -13.68
CA THR A 176 2.10 -5.36 -13.63
C THR A 176 1.42 -6.10 -12.49
N LEU A 177 0.76 -7.22 -12.78
CA LEU A 177 0.11 -8.07 -11.79
C LEU A 177 0.84 -9.41 -11.65
N PHE A 178 1.28 -9.73 -10.44
CA PHE A 178 1.69 -11.08 -10.06
C PHE A 178 0.57 -11.73 -9.26
N THR A 179 0.04 -12.84 -9.77
CA THR A 179 -1.10 -13.56 -9.18
C THR A 179 -0.98 -15.07 -9.41
N ASP A 180 -1.85 -15.85 -8.78
CA ASP A 180 -1.91 -17.31 -9.00
C ASP A 180 -2.83 -17.68 -10.16
N ILE A 181 -2.74 -18.94 -10.61
CA ILE A 181 -3.52 -19.43 -11.76
C ILE A 181 -5.03 -19.33 -11.50
N LYS A 182 -5.50 -19.62 -10.29
CA LYS A 182 -6.94 -19.61 -9.96
C LYS A 182 -7.51 -18.20 -10.07
N THR A 183 -6.80 -17.22 -9.53
CA THR A 183 -7.16 -15.80 -9.60
C THR A 183 -7.12 -15.32 -11.04
N ALA A 184 -6.06 -15.66 -11.79
CA ALA A 184 -5.95 -15.31 -13.21
C ALA A 184 -7.13 -15.85 -14.03
N GLN A 185 -7.51 -17.12 -13.83
CA GLN A 185 -8.69 -17.73 -14.47
C GLN A 185 -9.97 -16.97 -14.13
N ARG A 186 -10.17 -16.60 -12.86
CA ARG A 186 -11.34 -15.82 -12.43
C ARG A 186 -11.38 -14.41 -13.02
N LEU A 187 -10.23 -13.82 -13.35
CA LEU A 187 -10.13 -12.49 -13.96
C LEU A 187 -10.45 -12.48 -15.46
N VAL A 188 -10.15 -13.57 -16.17
CA VAL A 188 -10.42 -13.70 -17.61
C VAL A 188 -11.73 -14.43 -17.93
N ALA A 189 -12.35 -15.05 -16.93
CA ALA A 189 -13.71 -15.59 -17.00
C ALA A 189 -14.79 -14.50 -16.98
#